data_AF-A0A8T4XSM9-F1
#
_entry.id   AF-A0A8T4XSM9-F1
#
_cell.length_a   1.000
_cell.length_b   1.000
_cell.length_c   1.000
_cell.angle_alpha   90.00
_cell.angle_beta   90.00
_cell.angle_gamma   90.00
#
_symmetry.space_group_name_H-M   'P 1'
#
loop_
_entity.id
_entity.type
_entity.pdbx_description
1 polymer ?
#
loop_
_entity_poly.entity_id
_entity_poly.type
_entity_poly.pdbx_seq_one_letter_code
_entity_poly.pdbx_strand_id
1 'polypeptide(L)'
;MEIRDLLKRQCLRSDNTSEEKKGEEVKITGAGAFGGMVIGGLLGLMFVPAGVIVGGVIGAIIGDQIEREKLKEEIKRRGHS
;
A
#
# COMPACT_ATOMS: atom_id res chain seq x y z
N MET A 1 23.39 -8.33 -24.90
CA MET A 1 22.73 -7.61 -23.79
C MET A 1 21.76 -6.64 -24.43
N GLU A 2 20.46 -6.97 -24.43
CA GLU A 2 19.44 -6.15 -25.12
C GLU A 2 18.89 -5.06 -24.19
N ILE A 3 18.53 -3.91 -24.77
CA ILE A 3 17.89 -2.77 -24.07
C ILE A 3 16.55 -3.20 -23.43
N ARG A 4 15.95 -4.28 -23.95
CA ARG A 4 14.76 -4.93 -23.40
C ARG A 4 14.96 -5.45 -21.98
N ASP A 5 16.17 -5.91 -21.63
CA ASP A 5 16.50 -6.36 -20.27
C ASP A 5 16.62 -5.21 -19.27
N LEU A 6 16.94 -4.00 -19.74
CA LEU A 6 17.01 -2.79 -18.91
C LEU A 6 15.60 -2.24 -18.60
N LEU A 7 14.71 -2.22 -19.59
CA LEU A 7 13.32 -1.82 -19.40
C LEU A 7 12.57 -2.77 -18.45
N LYS A 8 12.87 -4.07 -18.51
CA LYS A 8 12.27 -5.06 -17.59
C LYS A 8 12.67 -4.87 -16.13
N ARG A 9 13.80 -4.20 -15.85
CA ARG A 9 14.26 -3.89 -14.48
C ARG A 9 13.67 -2.60 -13.91
N GLN A 10 13.29 -1.62 -14.74
CA GLN A 10 12.70 -0.37 -14.25
C GLN A 10 11.25 -0.54 -13.79
N CYS A 11 10.48 -1.46 -14.39
CA CYS A 11 9.10 -1.72 -14.01
C CYS A 11 8.96 -2.34 -12.59
N LEU A 12 10.01 -3.00 -12.10
CA LEU A 12 10.05 -3.57 -10.74
C LEU A 12 10.54 -2.58 -9.66
N ARG A 13 10.84 -1.33 -10.03
CA ARG A 13 11.51 -0.35 -9.14
C ARG A 13 10.74 0.95 -8.98
N SER A 14 9.42 0.90 -9.09
CA SER A 14 8.55 2.02 -8.72
C SER A 14 7.47 1.54 -7.75
N ASP A 15 7.90 0.90 -6.66
CA ASP A 15 7.05 0.66 -5.51
C ASP A 15 7.87 1.02 -4.26
N ASN A 16 7.80 2.31 -3.91
CA ASN A 16 8.25 2.77 -2.59
C ASN A 16 7.06 2.59 -1.65
N THR A 17 7.01 1.48 -0.92
CA THR A 17 7.09 1.47 0.54
C THR A 17 7.11 0.02 1.00
N SER A 18 8.25 -0.36 1.57
CA SER A 18 8.52 -1.67 2.12
C SER A 18 7.62 -1.99 3.30
N GLU A 19 6.99 -3.16 3.26
CA GLU A 19 7.07 -4.13 4.36
C GLU A 19 7.17 -5.53 3.75
N GLU A 20 8.40 -5.86 3.34
CA GLU A 20 8.85 -7.25 3.26
C GLU A 20 8.89 -7.81 4.68
N LYS A 21 7.76 -8.32 5.18
CA LYS A 21 7.76 -9.32 6.25
C LYS A 21 7.53 -10.68 5.63
N LYS A 22 8.65 -11.32 5.35
CA LYS A 22 8.83 -12.75 5.11
C LYS A 22 8.16 -13.54 6.25
N GLY A 23 7.04 -14.19 5.99
CA GLY A 23 6.35 -15.11 6.91
C GLY A 23 4.85 -15.17 6.66
N GLU A 24 4.41 -16.26 6.03
CA GLU A 24 3.04 -16.55 5.55
C GLU A 24 2.55 -15.73 4.35
N GLU A 25 2.07 -16.44 3.33
CA GLU A 25 1.40 -15.92 2.13
C GLU A 25 0.04 -15.30 2.49
N VAL A 26 0.05 -14.27 3.33
CA VAL A 26 -1.15 -13.48 3.56
C VAL A 26 -1.19 -12.45 2.45
N LYS A 27 -2.13 -12.60 1.52
CA LYS A 27 -2.27 -11.73 0.34
C LYS A 27 -2.66 -10.30 0.78
N ILE A 28 -1.67 -9.51 1.14
CA ILE A 28 -1.82 -8.05 1.25
C ILE A 28 -1.90 -7.55 -0.19
N THR A 29 -3.03 -6.96 -0.56
CA THR A 29 -3.32 -6.53 -1.94
C THR A 29 -2.81 -5.12 -2.21
N GLY A 30 -2.56 -4.34 -1.16
CA GLY A 30 -2.21 -2.92 -1.25
C GLY A 30 -3.40 -2.02 -1.55
N ALA A 31 -4.61 -2.58 -1.65
CA ALA A 31 -5.84 -1.81 -1.88
C ALA A 31 -6.15 -0.85 -0.72
N GLY A 32 -5.78 -1.22 0.51
CA GLY A 32 -5.90 -0.36 1.67
C GLY A 32 -5.01 0.87 1.53
N ALA A 33 -3.73 0.67 1.20
CA ALA A 33 -2.78 1.76 0.99
C ALA A 33 -3.21 2.69 -0.16
N PHE A 34 -3.60 2.13 -1.30
CA PHE A 34 -4.04 2.91 -2.45
C PHE A 34 -5.34 3.68 -2.17
N GLY A 35 -6.34 3.01 -1.58
CA GLY A 35 -7.61 3.66 -1.21
C GLY A 35 -7.41 4.76 -0.17
N GLY A 36 -6.56 4.51 0.82
CA GLY A 36 -6.17 5.48 1.83
C GLY A 36 -5.45 6.69 1.23
N MET A 37 -4.53 6.47 0.28
CA MET A 37 -3.83 7.53 -0.44
C MET A 37 -4.80 8.43 -1.22
N VAL A 38 -5.73 7.84 -1.97
CA VAL A 38 -6.70 8.59 -2.78
C VAL A 38 -7.60 9.44 -1.87
N ILE A 39 -8.16 8.84 -0.80
CA ILE A 39 -9.04 9.56 0.13
C ILE A 39 -8.26 10.66 0.87
N GLY A 40 -7.06 10.35 1.37
CA GLY A 40 -6.22 11.31 2.08
C GLY A 40 -5.75 12.47 1.19
N GLY A 41 -5.42 12.19 -0.07
CA GLY A 41 -5.06 13.21 -1.06
C GLY A 41 -6.22 14.13 -1.41
N LEU A 42 -7.44 13.58 -1.57
CA LEU A 42 -8.65 14.36 -1.80
C LEU A 42 -8.98 15.29 -0.62
N LEU A 43 -8.83 14.81 0.61
CA LEU A 43 -9.00 15.64 1.82
C LEU A 43 -7.93 16.74 1.90
N GLY A 44 -6.69 16.42 1.51
CA GLY A 44 -5.58 17.36 1.44
C GLY A 44 -5.79 18.51 0.44
N LEU A 45 -6.54 18.26 -0.63
CA LEU A 45 -6.85 19.24 -1.68
C LEU A 45 -7.64 20.45 -1.15
N MET A 46 -8.41 20.26 -0.08
CA MET A 46 -9.22 21.33 0.54
C MET A 46 -8.38 22.38 1.27
N PHE A 47 -7.12 22.07 1.60
CA PHE A 47 -6.24 22.98 2.32
C PHE A 47 -5.28 23.69 1.36
N VAL A 48 -4.35 22.95 0.76
CA VAL A 48 -3.29 23.46 -0.14
C VAL A 48 -2.68 22.30 -0.95
N PRO A 49 -1.95 22.57 -2.05
CA PRO A 49 -1.27 21.51 -2.83
C PRO A 49 -0.35 20.61 -2.00
N ALA A 50 0.36 21.18 -1.01
CA ALA A 50 1.19 20.41 -0.08
C ALA A 50 0.34 19.45 0.79
N GLY A 51 -0.91 19.79 1.08
CA GLY A 51 -1.85 18.98 1.82
C GLY A 51 -2.21 17.69 1.10
N VAL A 52 -2.22 17.67 -0.24
CA VAL A 52 -2.45 16.44 -1.04
C VAL A 52 -1.34 15.42 -0.81
N ILE A 53 -0.08 15.87 -0.80
CA ILE A 53 1.09 15.02 -0.57
C ILE A 53 1.03 14.44 0.84
N VAL A 54 0.88 15.31 1.85
CA VAL A 54 0.87 14.91 3.26
C VAL A 54 -0.34 14.02 3.58
N GLY A 55 -1.52 14.43 3.12
CA GLY A 55 -2.76 13.67 3.29
C GLY A 55 -2.71 12.32 2.58
N GLY A 56 -2.18 12.26 1.36
CA GLY A 56 -2.00 11.01 0.62
C GLY A 56 -1.05 10.04 1.33
N VAL A 57 0.09 10.52 1.83
CA VAL A 57 1.04 9.68 2.58
C VAL A 57 0.44 9.15 3.88
N ILE A 58 -0.19 10.02 4.68
CA ILE A 58 -0.84 9.61 5.94
C ILE A 58 -1.98 8.63 5.66
N GLY A 59 -2.81 8.92 4.66
CA GLY A 59 -3.91 8.06 4.24
C GLY A 59 -3.42 6.68 3.81
N ALA A 60 -2.32 6.61 3.04
CA ALA A 60 -1.72 5.35 2.61
C ALA A 60 -1.27 4.50 3.80
N ILE A 61 -0.58 5.10 4.77
CA ILE A 61 -0.09 4.41 5.97
C ILE A 61 -1.25 3.86 6.81
N ILE A 62 -2.32 4.64 6.98
CA ILE A 62 -3.50 4.19 7.74
C ILE A 62 -4.23 3.08 6.99
N GLY A 63 -4.41 3.25 5.68
CA GLY A 63 -5.10 2.28 4.83
C GLY A 63 -4.39 0.92 4.78
N ASP A 64 -3.07 0.93 4.69
CA ASP A 64 -2.23 -0.28 4.76
C ASP A 64 -2.37 -0.99 6.12
N GLN A 65 -2.35 -0.24 7.23
CA GLN A 65 -2.54 -0.82 8.56
C GLN A 65 -3.92 -1.48 8.73
N ILE A 66 -4.98 -0.84 8.22
CA ILE A 66 -6.34 -1.41 8.25
C ILE A 66 -6.41 -2.71 7.44
N GLU A 67 -5.76 -2.74 6.27
CA GLU A 67 -5.70 -3.96 5.45
C GLU A 67 -4.97 -5.08 6.18
N ARG A 68 -3.82 -4.81 6.80
CA ARG A 68 -3.06 -5.79 7.59
C ARG A 68 -3.84 -6.31 8.78
N GLU A 69 -4.62 -5.47 9.46
CA GLU A 69 -5.44 -5.87 10.60
C GLU A 69 -6.58 -6.80 10.18
N LYS A 70 -7.34 -6.42 9.15
CA LYS A 70 -8.43 -7.24 8.61
C LYS A 70 -7.94 -8.62 8.17
N LEU A 71 -6.75 -8.67 7.58
CA LEU A 71 -6.16 -9.90 7.11
C LEU A 71 -5.75 -10.83 8.28
N LYS A 72 -5.20 -10.27 9.36
CA LYS A 72 -4.90 -11.02 10.60
C LYS A 72 -6.17 -11.53 11.27
N GLU A 73 -7.23 -10.73 11.31
CA GLU A 73 -8.53 -11.16 11.84
C GLU A 73 -9.14 -12.30 11.04
N GLU A 74 -9.02 -12.27 9.70
CA GLU A 74 -9.55 -13.32 8.84
C GLU A 74 -8.81 -14.64 9.02
N ILE A 75 -7.48 -14.62 9.12
CA ILE A 75 -6.68 -15.81 9.45
C ILE A 75 -7.10 -16.38 10.82
N LYS A 76 -7.24 -15.53 11.83
CA LYS A 76 -7.66 -15.95 13.17
C LYS A 76 -9.06 -16.57 13.19
N ARG A 77 -9.98 -16.09 12.34
CA ARG A 77 -11.31 -16.70 12.20
C ARG A 77 -11.27 -18.05 11.47
N ARG A 78 -10.43 -18.21 10.44
CA ARG A 78 -10.32 -19.46 9.68
C ARG A 78 -9.57 -20.56 10.43
N GLY A 79 -8.62 -20.22 11.30
CA GLY A 79 -7.87 -21.19 12.11
C GLY A 79 -8.60 -21.76 13.33
N HIS A 80 -9.85 -21.35 13.58
CA HIS A 80 -10.68 -21.81 14.71
C HIS A 80 -11.87 -22.70 14.29
N SER A 81 -11.92 -23.16 13.04
CA SER A 81 -12.86 -24.19 12.55
C SER A 81 -12.15 -25.52 12.36
#